data_AF-A0A1G5AE70-F1
#
_entry.id   AF-A0A1G5AE70-F1
#
_cell.length_a   1.000
_cell.length_b   1.000
_cell.length_c   1.000
_cell.angle_alpha   90.00
_cell.angle_beta   90.00
_cell.angle_gamma   90.00
#
_symmetry.space_group_name_H-M   'P 1'
#
loop_
_entity.id
_entity.type
_entity.pdbx_description
1 polymer ?
#
loop_
_entity_poly.entity_id
_entity_poly.type
_entity_poly.pdbx_seq_one_letter_code
_entity_poly.pdbx_strand_id
1 'polypeptide(L)'
;MIQFKSKEDILKLYVSRYPELDAFAQAELEKEYDYFIKSLKDCTTREEVAAVFEEKIIVNEGKYRRNPQITGVESSPCKDFYQILANYGMIVFFRDNILKD
;
A
#
# COMPACT_ATOMS: atom_id res chain seq x y z
N MET A 1 -11.05 -7.43 -19.73
CA MET A 1 -9.68 -7.10 -19.32
C MET A 1 -9.76 -5.97 -18.32
N ILE A 2 -9.16 -6.14 -17.15
CA ILE A 2 -9.04 -5.05 -16.17
C ILE A 2 -8.17 -3.93 -16.74
N GLN A 3 -8.49 -2.70 -16.34
CA GLN A 3 -7.68 -1.53 -16.66
C GLN A 3 -7.23 -0.87 -15.36
N PHE A 4 -5.99 -0.41 -15.35
CA PHE A 4 -5.42 0.31 -14.21
C PHE A 4 -5.48 1.82 -14.47
N LYS A 5 -5.72 2.60 -13.43
CA LYS A 5 -5.57 4.06 -13.47
C LYS A 5 -4.12 4.40 -13.76
N SER A 6 -3.88 5.57 -14.36
CA SER A 6 -2.51 6.01 -14.60
C SER A 6 -1.82 6.37 -13.28
N LYS A 7 -0.47 6.41 -13.31
CA LYS A 7 0.32 6.89 -12.18
C LYS A 7 -0.16 8.27 -11.72
N GLU A 8 -0.30 9.19 -12.67
CA GLU A 8 -0.72 10.55 -12.40
C GLU A 8 -2.10 10.63 -11.72
N ASP A 9 -3.07 9.85 -12.17
CA ASP A 9 -4.42 9.82 -11.58
C ASP A 9 -4.38 9.35 -10.12
N ILE A 10 -3.59 8.31 -9.82
CA ILE A 10 -3.47 7.75 -8.48
C ILE A 10 -2.72 8.69 -7.54
N LEU A 11 -1.61 9.28 -8.00
CA LEU A 11 -0.85 10.25 -7.21
C LEU A 11 -1.70 11.47 -6.88
N LYS A 12 -2.41 12.04 -7.88
CA LYS A 12 -3.33 13.16 -7.67
C LYS A 12 -4.41 12.81 -6.66
N LEU A 13 -5.00 11.62 -6.77
CA LEU A 13 -6.01 11.15 -5.84
C LEU A 13 -5.47 11.04 -4.40
N TYR A 14 -4.28 10.48 -4.22
CA TYR A 14 -3.66 10.36 -2.90
C TYR A 14 -3.32 11.73 -2.31
N VAL A 15 -2.63 12.59 -3.08
CA VAL A 15 -2.22 13.94 -2.63
C VAL A 15 -3.42 14.82 -2.30
N SER A 16 -4.52 14.72 -3.07
CA SER A 16 -5.75 15.46 -2.74
C SER A 16 -6.35 15.12 -1.38
N ARG A 17 -6.07 13.92 -0.84
CA ARG A 17 -6.51 13.49 0.49
C ARG A 17 -5.54 13.90 1.60
N TYR A 18 -4.28 14.19 1.25
CA TYR A 18 -3.18 14.49 2.15
C TYR A 18 -2.31 15.63 1.59
N PRO A 19 -2.82 16.88 1.56
CA PRO A 19 -2.11 18.02 0.97
C PRO A 19 -0.79 18.35 1.68
N GLU A 20 -0.59 17.87 2.91
CA GLU A 20 0.60 18.04 3.73
C GLU A 20 1.77 17.09 3.39
N LEU A 21 1.60 16.20 2.40
CA LEU A 21 2.65 15.27 1.98
C LEU A 21 3.90 16.00 1.49
N ASP A 22 5.03 15.73 2.13
CA ASP A 22 6.32 16.22 1.69
C ASP A 22 6.81 15.51 0.41
N ALA A 23 7.87 16.06 -0.19
CA ALA A 23 8.45 15.52 -1.41
C ALA A 23 9.01 14.09 -1.24
N PHE A 24 9.42 13.73 -0.02
CA PHE A 24 9.92 12.38 0.27
C PHE A 24 8.78 11.36 0.20
N ALA A 25 7.65 11.65 0.86
CA ALA A 25 6.48 10.80 0.86
C ALA A 25 5.86 10.67 -0.54
N GLN A 26 5.88 11.75 -1.34
CA GLN A 26 5.46 11.69 -2.75
C GLN A 26 6.37 10.77 -3.57
N ALA A 27 7.69 10.83 -3.39
CA ALA A 27 8.62 9.94 -4.09
C ALA A 27 8.46 8.47 -3.69
N GLU A 28 8.17 8.19 -2.41
CA GLU A 28 7.86 6.82 -1.96
C GLU A 28 6.54 6.32 -2.56
N LEU A 29 5.52 7.16 -2.63
CA LEU A 29 4.24 6.82 -3.27
C LEU A 29 4.40 6.44 -4.75
N GLU A 30 5.25 7.16 -5.49
CA GLU A 30 5.57 6.83 -6.88
C GLU A 30 6.20 5.44 -7.03
N LYS A 31 7.14 5.10 -6.13
CA LYS A 31 7.79 3.78 -6.12
C LYS A 31 6.81 2.67 -5.80
N GLU A 32 5.91 2.90 -4.85
CA GLU A 32 4.87 1.94 -4.49
C GLU A 32 3.90 1.69 -5.66
N TYR A 33 3.51 2.74 -6.40
CA TYR A 33 2.70 2.57 -7.61
C TYR A 33 3.40 1.65 -8.62
N ASP A 34 4.67 1.91 -8.93
CA ASP A 34 5.44 1.11 -9.90
C ASP A 34 5.58 -0.35 -9.43
N TYR A 35 5.76 -0.56 -8.13
CA TYR A 35 5.80 -1.88 -7.53
C TYR A 35 4.48 -2.64 -7.71
N PHE A 36 3.35 -2.01 -7.41
CA PHE A 36 2.04 -2.66 -7.55
C PHE A 36 1.70 -2.95 -9.01
N ILE A 37 1.90 -2.02 -9.94
CA ILE A 37 1.65 -2.28 -11.36
C ILE A 37 2.49 -3.46 -11.87
N LYS A 38 3.76 -3.55 -11.46
CA LYS A 38 4.61 -4.69 -11.80
C LYS A 38 4.07 -6.01 -11.22
N SER A 39 3.52 -5.97 -10.02
CA SER A 39 2.95 -7.14 -9.33
C SER A 39 1.60 -7.57 -9.92
N LEU A 40 0.86 -6.65 -10.55
CA LEU A 40 -0.47 -6.88 -11.11
C LEU A 40 -0.46 -7.15 -12.62
N LYS A 41 0.72 -7.13 -13.27
CA LYS A 41 0.86 -7.22 -14.72
C LYS A 41 0.22 -8.47 -15.35
N ASP A 42 0.17 -9.57 -14.60
CA ASP A 42 -0.34 -10.87 -15.07
C ASP A 42 -1.81 -11.09 -14.64
N CYS A 43 -2.39 -10.16 -13.86
CA CYS A 43 -3.78 -10.22 -13.44
C CYS A 43 -4.71 -9.87 -14.60
N THR A 44 -5.80 -10.62 -14.72
CA THR A 44 -6.82 -10.44 -15.76
C THR A 44 -8.20 -10.16 -15.19
N THR A 45 -8.41 -10.50 -13.91
CA THR A 45 -9.67 -10.36 -13.17
C THR A 45 -9.50 -9.47 -11.93
N ARG A 46 -10.62 -8.96 -11.40
CA ARG A 46 -10.61 -8.13 -10.18
C ARG A 46 -10.24 -8.97 -8.96
N GLU A 47 -10.63 -10.24 -8.96
CA GLU A 47 -10.37 -11.22 -7.92
C GLU A 47 -8.87 -11.53 -7.79
N GLU A 48 -8.16 -11.69 -8.92
CA GLU A 48 -6.70 -11.86 -8.93
C GLU A 48 -5.98 -10.63 -8.37
N VAL A 49 -6.44 -9.43 -8.73
CA VAL A 49 -5.89 -8.18 -8.18
C VAL A 49 -6.12 -8.12 -6.66
N ALA A 50 -7.32 -8.43 -6.21
CA ALA A 50 -7.65 -8.45 -4.79
C ALA A 50 -6.78 -9.45 -4.01
N ALA A 51 -6.53 -10.64 -4.58
CA ALA A 51 -5.68 -11.66 -3.98
C ALA A 51 -4.23 -11.19 -3.80
N VAL A 52 -3.66 -10.45 -4.78
CA VAL A 52 -2.32 -9.88 -4.66
C VAL A 52 -2.25 -8.88 -3.50
N PHE A 53 -3.24 -8.00 -3.37
CA PHE A 53 -3.27 -7.04 -2.25
C PHE A 53 -3.48 -7.72 -0.90
N GLU A 54 -4.33 -8.74 -0.82
CA GLU A 54 -4.55 -9.52 0.40
C GLU A 54 -3.26 -10.20 0.87
N GLU A 55 -2.49 -10.80 -0.05
CA GLU A 55 -1.18 -11.37 0.27
C GLU A 55 -0.23 -10.31 0.85
N LYS A 56 -0.20 -9.10 0.28
CA LYS A 56 0.63 -7.99 0.78
C LYS A 56 0.20 -7.54 2.17
N ILE A 57 -1.11 -7.48 2.44
CA ILE A 57 -1.64 -7.19 3.77
C ILE A 57 -1.17 -8.25 4.77
N ILE A 58 -1.34 -9.53 4.46
CA ILE A 58 -0.90 -10.64 5.33
C ILE A 58 0.60 -10.58 5.59
N VAL A 59 1.41 -10.31 4.56
CA VAL A 59 2.87 -10.16 4.71
C VAL A 59 3.21 -8.97 5.62
N ASN A 60 2.54 -7.83 5.46
CA ASN A 60 2.75 -6.64 6.28
C ASN A 60 2.35 -6.88 7.74
N GLU A 61 1.18 -7.46 7.99
CA GLU A 61 0.73 -7.86 9.33
C GLU A 61 1.63 -8.93 9.95
N GLY A 62 2.15 -9.85 9.14
CA GLY A 62 3.10 -10.87 9.56
C GLY A 62 4.42 -10.30 10.06
N LYS A 63 4.78 -9.05 9.73
CA LYS A 63 5.95 -8.36 10.31
C LYS A 63 5.73 -8.01 11.79
N TYR A 64 4.49 -7.70 12.17
CA TYR A 64 4.11 -7.49 13.58
C TYR A 64 4.24 -8.78 14.39
N ARG A 65 3.65 -9.88 13.90
CA ARG A 65 3.62 -11.17 14.62
C ARG A 65 4.98 -11.84 14.81
N ARG A 66 5.94 -11.53 13.93
CA ARG A 66 7.28 -12.14 13.94
C ARG A 66 8.31 -11.33 14.71
N ASN A 67 7.97 -10.13 15.19
CA ASN A 67 8.89 -9.35 16.00
C ASN A 67 8.73 -9.72 17.49
N PRO A 68 9.68 -10.47 18.08
CA PRO A 68 9.59 -10.89 19.48
C PRO A 68 9.65 -9.72 20.47
N GLN A 69 10.02 -8.51 20.02
CA GLN A 69 10.03 -7.30 20.84
C GLN A 69 8.68 -6.58 20.88
N ILE A 70 7.73 -6.94 20.00
CA ILE A 70 6.41 -6.33 19.94
C ILE A 70 5.42 -7.23 20.68
N THR A 71 5.24 -6.96 21.97
CA THR A 71 4.30 -7.70 22.85
C THR A 71 2.93 -7.02 22.98
N GLY A 72 2.77 -5.84 22.38
CA GLY A 72 1.58 -5.01 22.39
C GLY A 72 1.84 -3.69 21.65
N VAL A 73 0.77 -2.94 21.36
CA VAL A 73 0.85 -1.64 20.64
C VAL A 73 1.76 -0.65 21.36
N GLU A 74 1.77 -0.68 22.69
CA GLU A 74 2.55 0.22 23.55
C GLU A 74 4.02 -0.18 23.71
N SER A 75 4.37 -1.44 23.43
CA SER A 75 5.73 -1.98 23.61
C SER A 75 6.54 -2.05 22.31
N SER A 76 5.93 -1.78 21.15
CA SER A 76 6.68 -1.57 19.92
C SER A 76 7.50 -0.28 20.03
N PRO A 77 8.77 -0.24 19.61
CA PRO A 77 9.45 1.03 19.37
C PRO A 77 8.57 1.79 18.38
N CYS A 78 8.04 2.93 18.84
CA CYS A 78 6.99 3.74 18.22
C CYS A 78 7.09 3.83 16.68
N LYS A 79 8.33 3.88 16.16
CA LYS A 79 8.65 3.99 14.73
C LYS A 79 8.27 2.76 13.89
N ASP A 80 8.50 1.55 14.36
CA ASP A 80 8.24 0.32 13.58
C ASP A 80 6.73 0.08 13.43
N PHE A 81 5.97 0.36 14.49
CA PHE A 81 4.51 0.27 14.48
C PHE A 81 3.88 1.29 13.53
N TYR A 82 4.31 2.57 13.58
CA TYR A 82 3.82 3.58 12.64
C TYR A 82 4.20 3.28 11.20
N GLN A 83 5.39 2.72 10.95
CA GLN A 83 5.78 2.32 9.61
C GLN A 83 4.89 1.17 9.09
N ILE A 84 4.55 0.19 9.92
CA ILE A 84 3.63 -0.89 9.55
C ILE A 84 2.23 -0.36 9.26
N LEU A 85 1.72 0.57 10.08
CA LEU A 85 0.41 1.20 9.85
C LEU A 85 0.39 2.05 8.59
N ALA A 86 1.44 2.85 8.35
CA ALA A 86 1.57 3.64 7.13
C ALA A 86 1.58 2.72 5.89
N ASN A 87 2.36 1.64 5.92
CA ASN A 87 2.39 0.65 4.85
C ASN A 87 1.02 -0.03 4.65
N TYR A 88 0.31 -0.36 5.73
CA TYR A 88 -1.04 -0.92 5.62
C TYR A 88 -2.00 0.05 4.94
N GLY A 89 -2.02 1.31 5.38
CA GLY A 89 -2.83 2.36 4.77
C GLY A 89 -2.53 2.54 3.28
N MET A 90 -1.25 2.49 2.91
CA MET A 90 -0.81 2.53 1.52
C MET A 90 -1.35 1.36 0.69
N ILE A 91 -1.18 0.12 1.17
CA ILE A 91 -1.64 -1.09 0.46
C ILE A 91 -3.16 -1.04 0.24
N VAL A 92 -3.92 -0.68 1.29
CA VAL A 92 -5.38 -0.55 1.23
C VAL A 92 -5.80 0.55 0.24
N PHE A 93 -5.13 1.69 0.26
CA PHE A 93 -5.41 2.76 -0.69
C PHE A 93 -5.24 2.29 -2.14
N PHE A 94 -4.15 1.62 -2.48
CA PHE A 94 -3.96 1.11 -3.83
C PHE A 94 -4.99 0.04 -4.20
N ARG A 95 -5.27 -0.91 -3.30
CA ARG A 95 -6.30 -1.94 -3.50
C ARG A 95 -7.64 -1.33 -3.93
N ASP A 96 -8.05 -0.27 -3.24
CA ASP A 96 -9.38 0.31 -3.42
C ASP A 96 -9.45 1.27 -4.62
N ASN A 97 -8.32 1.79 -5.11
CA ASN A 97 -8.32 2.90 -6.05
C ASN A 97 -7.60 2.63 -7.38
N ILE A 98 -6.78 1.58 -7.49
CA ILE A 98 -5.88 1.35 -8.65
C ILE A 98 -6.61 0.93 -9.93
N LEU A 99 -7.78 0.30 -9.81
CA LEU A 99 -8.57 -0.12 -10.96
C LEU A 99 -9.36 1.07 -11.53
N LYS A 100 -9.51 1.12 -12.85
CA LYS A 100 -10.53 1.95 -13.50
C LYS A 100 -11.90 1.31 -13.30
N ASP A 101 -12.92 2.16 -13.14
CA ASP A 101 -14.31 1.74 -12.99
C ASP A 101 -14.77 0.86 -14.15
#